data_AF-A0A495W2Q3-F1
#
_entry.id   AF-A0A495W2Q3-F1
#
_cell.length_a   1.000
_cell.length_b   1.000
_cell.length_c   1.000
_cell.angle_alpha   90.00
_cell.angle_beta   90.00
_cell.angle_gamma   90.00
#
_symmetry.space_group_name_H-M   'P 1'
#
loop_
_entity.id
_entity.type
_entity.pdbx_description
1 polymer ?
#
loop_
_entity_poly.entity_id
_entity_poly.type
_entity_poly.pdbx_seq_one_letter_code
_entity_poly.pdbx_strand_id
1 'polypeptide(L)'
;MILPVGGGPPPLYVQISPRRAAHVRARCGAVGLLVVGTALVLGVVLVVVGLGLPTSYHPLSAIGVAVGALTAFWLLLSGTTLKGARSSVQGGSLDVNRAGVTRRVLGALWAGAVFCAALSCFLQLMTLNSGPRQVQFTTGLAVYLVLLAVSATLSGVVFFVARGLLDPRSAA
;
A
#
# COMPACT_ATOMS: atom_id res chain seq x y z
N MET A 1 26.07 7.11 31.39
CA MET A 1 24.65 7.37 31.69
C MET A 1 23.83 6.69 30.61
N ILE A 2 23.36 5.47 30.87
CA ILE A 2 22.62 4.65 29.91
C ILE A 2 21.15 4.99 30.10
N LEU A 3 20.53 5.65 29.12
CA LEU A 3 19.09 5.87 29.09
C LEU A 3 18.40 4.49 29.08
N PRO A 4 17.57 4.14 30.08
CA PRO A 4 16.73 2.96 29.96
C PRO A 4 15.77 3.21 28.80
N VAL A 5 15.98 2.47 27.70
CA VAL A 5 15.04 2.39 26.59
C VAL A 5 13.69 2.01 27.19
N GLY A 6 12.75 2.96 27.15
CA GLY A 6 11.45 2.83 27.78
C GLY A 6 10.82 1.49 27.44
N GLY A 7 10.57 0.69 28.47
CA GLY A 7 9.82 -0.55 28.35
C GLY A 7 8.50 -0.22 27.67
N GLY A 8 8.31 -0.72 26.46
CA GLY A 8 7.02 -0.65 25.78
C GLY A 8 5.94 -1.20 26.72
N PRO A 9 4.71 -0.66 26.66
CA PRO A 9 3.63 -1.14 27.53
C PRO A 9 3.52 -2.67 27.42
N PRO A 10 3.27 -3.37 28.54
CA PRO A 10 3.28 -4.82 28.57
C PRO A 10 2.36 -5.35 27.47
N PRO A 11 2.82 -6.33 26.67
CA PRO A 11 2.06 -6.83 25.54
C PRO A 11 0.73 -7.39 26.04
N LEU A 12 -0.36 -6.73 25.66
CA LEU A 12 -1.71 -7.20 25.94
C LEU A 12 -1.93 -8.39 25.00
N TYR A 13 -2.01 -9.59 25.57
CA TYR A 13 -2.26 -10.82 24.83
C TYR A 13 -3.72 -11.22 25.00
N VAL A 14 -4.48 -11.24 23.90
CA VAL A 14 -5.84 -11.78 23.90
C VAL A 14 -5.76 -13.23 23.45
N GLN A 15 -6.27 -14.16 24.26
CA GLN A 15 -6.34 -15.56 23.86
C GLN A 15 -7.37 -15.74 22.74
N ILE A 16 -6.96 -16.43 21.68
CA ILE A 16 -7.77 -16.76 20.52
C ILE A 16 -7.68 -18.26 20.30
N SER A 17 -8.79 -18.89 19.91
CA SER A 17 -8.82 -20.31 19.61
C SER A 17 -7.79 -20.69 18.51
N PRO A 18 -7.09 -21.83 18.64
CA PRO A 18 -6.01 -22.21 17.73
C PRO A 18 -6.46 -22.41 16.27
N ARG A 19 -7.72 -22.84 16.05
CA ARG A 19 -8.31 -22.93 14.70
C ARG A 19 -8.45 -21.57 14.03
N ARG A 20 -8.80 -20.53 14.79
CA ARG A 20 -8.97 -19.17 14.28
C ARG A 20 -7.63 -18.49 14.04
N ALA A 21 -6.65 -18.73 14.90
CA ALA A 21 -5.26 -18.31 14.70
C ALA A 21 -4.67 -18.87 13.39
N ALA A 22 -4.90 -20.16 13.09
CA ALA A 22 -4.48 -20.78 11.84
C ALA A 22 -5.19 -20.16 10.62
N HIS A 23 -6.50 -19.91 10.72
CA HIS A 23 -7.27 -19.30 9.63
C HIS A 23 -6.82 -17.86 9.30
N VAL A 24 -6.57 -17.04 10.34
CA VAL A 24 -6.08 -15.66 10.17
C VAL A 24 -4.67 -15.66 9.56
N ARG A 25 -3.77 -16.55 10.01
CA ARG A 25 -2.43 -16.68 9.42
C ARG A 25 -2.48 -17.11 7.95
N ALA A 26 -3.33 -18.08 7.61
CA ALA A 26 -3.50 -18.56 6.24
C ALA A 26 -4.06 -17.45 5.33
N ARG A 27 -5.11 -16.74 5.78
CA ARG A 27 -5.67 -15.61 5.01
C ARG A 27 -4.71 -14.43 4.88
N CYS A 28 -4.05 -14.01 5.95
CA CYS A 28 -3.04 -12.93 5.86
C CYS A 28 -1.88 -13.31 4.94
N GLY A 29 -1.45 -14.58 4.97
CA GLY A 29 -0.42 -15.09 4.07
C GLY A 29 -0.84 -15.08 2.60
N ALA A 30 -2.04 -15.58 2.30
CA ALA A 30 -2.57 -15.64 0.95
C ALA A 30 -2.87 -14.24 0.39
N VAL A 31 -3.55 -13.39 1.16
CA VAL A 31 -3.86 -12.00 0.77
C VAL A 31 -2.57 -11.20 0.61
N GLY A 32 -1.62 -11.33 1.54
CA GLY A 32 -0.33 -10.64 1.45
C GLY A 32 0.47 -11.06 0.22
N LEU A 33 0.49 -12.35 -0.12
CA LEU A 33 1.16 -12.85 -1.32
C LEU A 33 0.48 -12.34 -2.60
N LEU A 34 -0.85 -12.40 -2.66
CA LEU A 34 -1.63 -11.90 -3.79
C LEU A 34 -1.35 -10.42 -4.01
N VAL A 35 -1.41 -9.60 -2.95
CA VAL A 35 -1.15 -8.15 -3.00
C VAL A 35 0.26 -7.84 -3.48
N VAL A 36 1.27 -8.59 -3.02
CA VAL A 36 2.65 -8.43 -3.50
C VAL A 36 2.75 -8.74 -5.00
N GLY A 37 2.09 -9.81 -5.45
CA GLY A 37 2.01 -10.15 -6.87
C GLY A 37 1.34 -9.05 -7.70
N THR A 38 0.16 -8.57 -7.28
CA THR A 38 -0.54 -7.49 -8.00
C THR A 38 0.25 -6.19 -7.99
N ALA A 39 0.93 -5.86 -6.90
CA ALA A 39 1.72 -4.64 -6.80
C ALA A 39 2.94 -4.65 -7.74
N LEU A 40 3.61 -5.80 -7.90
CA LEU A 40 4.68 -5.96 -8.89
C LEU A 40 4.15 -5.76 -10.31
N VAL A 41 3.04 -6.41 -10.65
CA VAL A 41 2.43 -6.29 -11.98
C VAL A 41 1.99 -4.84 -12.25
N LEU A 42 1.30 -4.20 -11.31
CA LEU A 42 0.89 -2.80 -11.41
C LEU A 42 2.08 -1.85 -11.56
N GLY A 43 3.16 -2.07 -10.80
CA GLY A 43 4.38 -1.26 -10.90
C GLY A 43 5.01 -1.35 -12.28
N VAL A 44 5.14 -2.56 -12.83
CA VAL A 44 5.68 -2.76 -14.19
C VAL A 44 4.77 -2.10 -15.24
N VAL A 45 3.45 -2.32 -15.15
CA VAL A 45 2.50 -1.74 -16.12
C VAL A 45 2.50 -0.21 -16.04
N LEU A 46 2.55 0.39 -14.85
CA LEU A 46 2.65 1.84 -14.67
C LEU A 46 3.89 2.42 -15.34
N VAL A 47 5.04 1.76 -15.21
CA VAL A 47 6.29 2.20 -15.85
C VAL A 47 6.22 2.05 -17.37
N VAL A 48 5.77 0.90 -17.88
CA VAL A 48 5.67 0.64 -19.32
C VAL A 48 4.69 1.61 -20.00
N VAL A 49 3.49 1.77 -19.42
CA VAL A 49 2.49 2.71 -19.95
C VAL A 49 2.97 4.15 -19.79
N GLY A 50 3.59 4.48 -18.66
CA GLY A 50 4.10 5.82 -18.38
C GLY A 50 5.22 6.25 -19.34
N LEU A 51 6.15 5.35 -19.67
CA LEU A 51 7.21 5.60 -20.65
C LEU A 51 6.68 5.64 -22.09
N GLY A 52 5.57 4.94 -22.37
CA GLY A 52 4.88 4.98 -23.65
C GLY A 52 4.03 6.23 -23.88
N LEU A 53 3.91 7.13 -22.90
CA LEU A 53 3.16 8.37 -23.07
C LEU A 53 3.87 9.30 -24.07
N PRO A 54 3.10 9.99 -24.93
CA PRO A 54 3.67 10.97 -25.86
C PRO A 54 4.33 12.13 -25.11
N THR A 55 4.01 12.36 -23.84
CA THR A 55 4.63 13.39 -22.97
C THR A 55 5.99 12.99 -22.37
N SER A 56 6.51 11.81 -22.69
CA SER A 56 7.76 11.27 -22.14
C SER A 56 9.01 12.12 -22.41
N TYR A 57 8.97 12.99 -23.42
CA TYR A 57 10.03 13.98 -23.67
C TYR A 57 10.12 15.09 -22.61
N HIS A 58 9.06 15.31 -21.82
CA HIS A 58 9.03 16.37 -20.81
C HIS A 58 9.49 15.83 -19.44
N PRO A 59 10.45 16.48 -18.76
CA PRO A 59 11.01 15.98 -17.51
C PRO A 59 9.95 15.83 -16.40
N LEU A 60 8.93 16.70 -16.39
CA LEU A 60 7.80 16.59 -15.46
C LEU A 60 6.99 15.30 -15.62
N SER A 61 6.83 14.80 -16.85
CA SER A 61 6.14 13.53 -17.11
C SER A 61 6.98 12.36 -16.58
N ALA A 62 8.30 12.37 -16.79
CA ALA A 62 9.20 11.35 -16.28
C ALA A 62 9.19 11.29 -14.74
N ILE A 63 9.22 12.45 -14.07
CA ILE A 63 9.07 12.55 -12.62
C ILE A 63 7.70 12.03 -12.19
N GLY A 64 6.63 12.39 -12.92
CA GLY A 64 5.29 11.88 -12.69
C GLY A 64 5.20 10.35 -12.74
N VAL A 65 5.83 9.72 -13.73
CA VAL A 65 5.90 8.26 -13.88
C VAL A 65 6.71 7.61 -12.75
N ALA A 66 7.85 8.20 -12.38
CA ALA A 66 8.65 7.70 -11.26
C ALA A 66 7.88 7.76 -9.93
N VAL A 67 7.19 8.87 -9.66
CA VAL A 67 6.31 9.02 -8.48
C VAL A 67 5.13 8.06 -8.54
N GLY A 68 4.58 7.80 -9.73
CA GLY A 68 3.53 6.81 -9.94
C GLY A 68 4.01 5.39 -9.63
N ALA A 69 5.21 5.01 -10.08
CA ALA A 69 5.83 3.73 -9.73
C ALA A 69 6.05 3.60 -8.21
N LEU A 70 6.32 4.71 -7.52
CA LEU A 70 6.42 4.74 -6.06
C LEU A 70 5.11 4.33 -5.37
N THR A 71 3.94 4.55 -5.98
CA THR A 71 2.65 4.05 -5.45
C THR A 71 2.62 2.52 -5.37
N ALA A 72 3.16 1.83 -6.38
CA ALA A 72 3.27 0.37 -6.39
C ALA A 72 4.27 -0.12 -5.33
N PHE A 73 5.34 0.63 -5.07
CA PHE A 73 6.27 0.35 -3.98
C PHE A 73 5.59 0.44 -2.60
N TRP A 74 4.77 1.45 -2.36
CA TRP A 74 3.97 1.54 -1.12
C TRP A 74 2.96 0.39 -0.98
N LEU A 75 2.36 -0.06 -2.09
CA LEU A 75 1.48 -1.22 -2.12
C LEU A 75 2.24 -2.53 -1.82
N LEU A 76 3.46 -2.68 -2.35
CA LEU A 76 4.35 -3.80 -2.02
C LEU A 76 4.66 -3.84 -0.52
N LEU A 77 5.05 -2.70 0.06
CA LEU A 77 5.29 -2.58 1.50
C LEU A 77 4.03 -2.91 2.32
N SER A 78 2.85 -2.56 1.83
CA SER A 78 1.59 -2.90 2.50
C SER A 78 1.35 -4.41 2.50
N GLY A 79 1.62 -5.08 1.38
CA GLY A 79 1.52 -6.54 1.26
C GLY A 79 2.54 -7.30 2.13
N THR A 80 3.80 -6.84 2.18
CA THR A 80 4.83 -7.44 3.04
C THR A 80 4.55 -7.23 4.52
N THR A 81 4.03 -6.04 4.89
CA THR A 81 3.59 -5.74 6.26
C THR A 81 2.44 -6.67 6.68
N LEU A 82 1.47 -6.92 5.79
CA LEU A 82 0.39 -7.87 6.03
C LEU A 82 0.90 -9.31 6.20
N LYS A 83 1.88 -9.72 5.38
CA LYS A 83 2.55 -11.02 5.51
C LYS A 83 3.30 -11.13 6.85
N GLY A 84 3.91 -10.04 7.31
CA GLY A 84 4.58 -9.94 8.61
C GLY A 84 3.63 -10.00 9.81
N ALA A 85 2.39 -9.52 9.64
CA ALA A 85 1.33 -9.57 10.66
C ALA A 85 0.99 -10.99 11.13
N ARG A 86 1.36 -12.03 10.35
CA ARG A 86 1.28 -13.44 10.75
C ARG A 86 2.02 -13.74 12.06
N SER A 87 3.08 -12.97 12.33
CA SER A 87 3.93 -13.10 13.52
C SER A 87 3.31 -12.48 14.78
N SER A 88 2.29 -11.63 14.63
CA SER A 88 1.55 -11.01 15.73
C SER A 88 0.57 -11.98 16.42
N VAL A 89 0.36 -13.15 15.80
CA VAL A 89 -0.35 -14.28 16.38
C VAL A 89 0.71 -15.32 16.70
N GLN A 90 0.95 -15.64 17.98
CA GLN A 90 1.85 -16.72 18.43
C GLN A 90 1.12 -17.60 19.44
N GLY A 91 1.18 -18.93 19.29
CA GLY A 91 0.71 -19.86 20.32
C GLY A 91 -0.76 -19.75 20.77
N GLY A 92 -1.66 -19.10 20.01
CA GLY A 92 -3.04 -18.87 20.44
C GLY A 92 -3.24 -17.56 21.21
N SER A 93 -2.24 -16.67 21.25
CA SER A 93 -2.38 -15.29 21.71
C SER A 93 -2.18 -14.30 20.56
N LEU A 94 -3.00 -13.25 20.55
CA LEU A 94 -2.87 -12.09 19.67
C LEU A 94 -2.29 -10.94 20.46
N ASP A 95 -1.15 -10.44 20.01
CA ASP A 95 -0.52 -9.23 20.54
C ASP A 95 -1.27 -8.00 20.01
N VAL A 96 -2.11 -7.40 20.85
CA VAL A 96 -2.95 -6.26 20.45
C VAL A 96 -2.11 -5.02 20.18
N ASN A 97 -0.95 -4.91 20.84
CA ASN A 97 -0.05 -3.78 20.69
C ASN A 97 0.66 -3.84 19.32
N ARG A 98 1.17 -5.03 18.96
CA ARG A 98 1.75 -5.28 17.63
C ARG A 98 0.72 -5.16 16.51
N ALA A 99 -0.52 -5.60 16.74
CA ALA A 99 -1.63 -5.39 15.81
C ALA A 99 -1.96 -3.90 15.62
N GLY A 100 -1.94 -3.11 16.70
CA GLY A 100 -2.12 -1.65 16.66
C GLY A 100 -1.01 -0.94 15.88
N VAL A 101 0.25 -1.30 16.12
CA VAL A 101 1.40 -0.77 15.37
C VAL A 101 1.30 -1.13 13.88
N THR A 102 0.98 -2.40 13.58
CA THR A 102 0.80 -2.88 12.20
C THR A 102 -0.29 -2.07 11.47
N ARG A 103 -1.42 -1.79 12.13
CA ARG A 103 -2.50 -0.95 11.59
C ARG A 103 -2.05 0.49 11.33
N ARG A 104 -1.30 1.11 12.26
CA ARG A 104 -0.76 2.47 12.06
C ARG A 104 0.21 2.53 10.88
N VAL A 105 1.09 1.54 10.76
CA VAL A 105 2.02 1.42 9.63
C VAL A 105 1.24 1.26 8.32
N LEU A 106 0.27 0.33 8.24
CA LEU A 106 -0.58 0.17 7.06
C LEU A 106 -1.36 1.45 6.71
N GLY A 107 -1.83 2.21 7.70
CA GLY A 107 -2.46 3.51 7.48
C GLY A 107 -1.50 4.55 6.89
N ALA A 108 -0.26 4.60 7.40
CA ALA A 108 0.78 5.47 6.86
C ALA A 108 1.19 5.07 5.43
N LEU A 109 1.32 3.76 5.16
CA LEU A 109 1.61 3.23 3.83
C LEU A 109 0.48 3.57 2.83
N TRP A 110 -0.78 3.45 3.26
CA TRP A 110 -1.94 3.84 2.47
C TRP A 110 -1.93 5.35 2.16
N ALA A 111 -1.71 6.20 3.17
CA ALA A 111 -1.61 7.64 2.97
C ALA A 111 -0.46 8.00 2.01
N GLY A 112 0.70 7.34 2.12
CA GLY A 112 1.82 7.51 1.21
C GLY A 112 1.49 7.11 -0.24
N ALA A 113 0.78 6.00 -0.44
CA ALA A 113 0.31 5.57 -1.75
C ALA A 113 -0.66 6.58 -2.38
N VAL A 114 -1.64 7.06 -1.61
CA VAL A 114 -2.60 8.09 -2.06
C VAL A 114 -1.89 9.40 -2.40
N PHE A 115 -0.95 9.85 -1.55
CA PHE A 115 -0.17 11.05 -1.80
C PHE A 115 0.65 10.95 -3.08
N CYS A 116 1.36 9.83 -3.30
CA CYS A 116 2.12 9.62 -4.53
C CYS A 116 1.21 9.54 -5.76
N ALA A 117 0.03 8.93 -5.66
CA ALA A 117 -0.93 8.87 -6.77
C ALA A 117 -1.47 10.26 -7.11
N ALA A 118 -1.82 11.06 -6.09
CA ALA A 118 -2.28 12.43 -6.27
C ALA A 118 -1.18 13.33 -6.86
N LEU A 119 0.05 13.22 -6.36
CA LEU A 119 1.20 13.98 -6.86
C LEU A 119 1.53 13.61 -8.31
N SER A 120 1.55 12.31 -8.64
CA SER A 120 1.74 11.83 -10.01
C SER A 120 0.65 12.37 -10.96
N CYS A 121 -0.61 12.33 -10.53
CA CYS A 121 -1.74 12.90 -11.26
C CYS A 121 -1.56 14.41 -11.49
N PHE A 122 -1.21 15.16 -10.43
CA PHE A 122 -0.98 16.60 -10.50
C PHE A 122 0.16 16.95 -11.47
N LEU A 123 1.28 16.23 -11.42
CA LEU A 123 2.41 16.44 -12.33
C LEU A 123 2.02 16.19 -13.80
N GLN A 124 1.20 15.18 -14.07
CA GLN A 124 0.71 14.92 -15.42
C GLN A 124 -0.24 16.03 -15.90
N LEU A 125 -1.18 16.47 -15.05
CA LEU A 125 -2.08 17.58 -15.38
C LEU A 125 -1.34 18.90 -15.60
N MET A 126 -0.30 19.18 -14.81
CA MET A 126 0.57 20.34 -15.01
C MET A 126 1.32 20.23 -16.33
N THR A 127 1.83 19.05 -16.68
CA THR A 127 2.54 18.82 -17.96
C THR A 127 1.63 19.10 -19.17
N LEU A 128 0.35 18.75 -19.09
CA LEU A 128 -0.63 19.06 -20.16
C LEU A 128 -0.89 20.57 -20.30
N ASN A 129 -0.91 21.31 -19.17
CA ASN A 129 -1.21 22.74 -19.14
C ASN A 129 0.02 23.64 -19.40
N SER A 130 1.24 23.13 -19.24
CA SER A 130 2.48 23.92 -19.32
C SER A 130 3.11 23.98 -20.72
N GLY A 131 2.58 23.24 -21.70
CA GLY A 131 3.16 23.12 -23.03
C GLY A 131 2.61 24.14 -24.06
N PRO A 132 3.44 24.68 -24.97
CA PRO A 132 2.99 25.55 -26.08
C PRO A 132 2.17 24.81 -27.15
N ARG A 133 2.21 23.47 -27.17
CA ARG A 133 1.25 22.61 -27.88
C ARG A 133 0.32 21.99 -26.85
N GLN A 134 -0.98 22.24 -26.98
CA GLN A 134 -1.99 21.48 -26.23
C GLN A 134 -1.84 20.00 -26.58
N VAL A 135 -1.17 19.24 -25.73
CA VAL A 135 -1.07 17.79 -25.88
C VAL A 135 -2.46 17.26 -25.58
N GLN A 136 -3.16 16.77 -26.61
CA GLN A 136 -4.52 16.26 -26.47
C GLN A 136 -4.55 15.13 -25.43
N PHE A 137 -5.67 15.05 -24.71
CA PHE A 137 -5.93 13.98 -23.75
C PHE A 137 -5.89 12.63 -24.49
N THR A 138 -4.80 11.89 -24.34
CA THR A 138 -4.60 10.62 -25.05
C THR A 138 -5.19 9.47 -24.26
N THR A 139 -5.60 8.41 -24.94
CA THR A 139 -6.06 7.16 -24.32
C THR A 139 -5.04 6.60 -23.35
N GLY A 140 -3.73 6.74 -23.63
CA GLY A 140 -2.65 6.30 -22.75
C GLY A 140 -2.63 7.03 -21.41
N LEU A 141 -2.91 8.34 -21.40
CA LEU A 141 -3.00 9.12 -20.16
C LEU A 141 -4.23 8.69 -19.33
N ALA A 142 -5.37 8.49 -19.98
CA ALA A 142 -6.57 8.00 -19.30
C ALA A 142 -6.32 6.63 -18.64
N VAL A 143 -5.68 5.70 -19.37
CA VAL A 143 -5.27 4.39 -18.83
C VAL A 143 -4.33 4.56 -17.63
N TYR A 144 -3.32 5.43 -17.73
CA TYR A 144 -2.37 5.69 -16.64
C TYR A 144 -3.07 6.24 -15.38
N LEU A 145 -3.99 7.19 -15.52
CA LEU A 145 -4.76 7.75 -14.40
C LEU A 145 -5.67 6.70 -13.75
N VAL A 146 -6.31 5.85 -14.56
CA VAL A 146 -7.10 4.72 -14.05
C VAL A 146 -6.22 3.74 -13.28
N LEU A 147 -5.03 3.42 -13.78
CA LEU A 147 -4.08 2.56 -13.06
C LEU A 147 -3.66 3.14 -11.70
N LEU A 148 -3.43 4.45 -11.61
CA LEU A 148 -3.14 5.13 -10.33
C LEU A 148 -4.34 5.07 -9.36
N ALA A 149 -5.55 5.26 -9.87
CA ALA A 149 -6.76 5.13 -9.06
C ALA A 149 -6.94 3.69 -8.55
N VAL A 150 -6.67 2.70 -9.41
CA VAL A 150 -6.72 1.27 -9.05
C VAL A 150 -5.65 0.93 -8.00
N SER A 151 -4.43 1.44 -8.12
CA SER A 151 -3.39 1.17 -7.11
C SER A 151 -3.72 1.80 -5.74
N ALA A 152 -4.23 3.03 -5.74
CA ALA A 152 -4.67 3.72 -4.54
C ALA A 152 -5.84 3.00 -3.86
N THR A 153 -6.86 2.60 -4.63
CA THR A 153 -8.03 1.85 -4.10
C THR A 153 -7.63 0.48 -3.58
N LEU A 154 -6.76 -0.26 -4.28
CA LEU A 154 -6.24 -1.54 -3.80
C LEU A 154 -5.50 -1.40 -2.46
N SER A 155 -4.65 -0.38 -2.30
CA SER A 155 -4.00 -0.14 -1.00
C SER A 155 -5.01 0.14 0.12
N GLY A 156 -6.11 0.85 -0.20
CA GLY A 156 -7.23 1.06 0.73
C GLY A 156 -7.94 -0.24 1.11
N VAL A 157 -8.24 -1.10 0.14
CA VAL A 157 -8.84 -2.42 0.39
C VAL A 157 -7.95 -3.25 1.31
N VAL A 158 -6.64 -3.27 1.08
CA VAL A 158 -5.68 -3.97 1.95
C VAL A 158 -5.71 -3.41 3.38
N PHE A 159 -5.76 -2.09 3.54
CA PHE A 159 -5.89 -1.46 4.85
C PHE A 159 -7.19 -1.87 5.56
N PHE A 160 -8.33 -1.86 4.87
CA PHE A 160 -9.62 -2.25 5.46
C PHE A 160 -9.67 -3.74 5.80
N VAL A 161 -9.13 -4.61 4.95
CA VAL A 161 -9.02 -6.05 5.22
C VAL A 161 -8.12 -6.31 6.43
N ALA A 162 -6.96 -5.64 6.49
CA ALA A 162 -6.06 -5.71 7.65
C ALA A 162 -6.75 -5.23 8.93
N ARG A 163 -7.52 -4.13 8.83
CA ARG A 163 -8.29 -3.60 9.95
C ARG A 163 -9.34 -4.60 10.42
N GLY A 164 -10.14 -5.18 9.53
CA GLY A 164 -11.13 -6.19 9.89
C GLY A 164 -10.53 -7.44 10.52
N LEU A 165 -9.40 -7.93 9.99
CA LEU A 165 -8.73 -9.13 10.49
C LEU A 165 -8.02 -8.93 11.84
N LEU A 166 -7.57 -7.71 12.13
CA LEU A 166 -6.82 -7.37 13.35
C LEU A 166 -7.72 -6.72 14.42
N ASP A 167 -9.05 -6.78 14.30
CA ASP A 167 -9.94 -6.16 15.28
C ASP A 167 -10.18 -7.07 16.49
N PRO A 168 -9.75 -6.67 17.70
CA PRO A 168 -9.99 -7.45 18.91
C PRO A 168 -11.49 -7.59 19.22
N ARG A 169 -12.36 -6.69 18.73
CA ARG A 169 -13.81 -6.81 18.93
C ARG A 169 -14.47 -7.92 18.13
N SER A 170 -13.80 -8.42 17.08
CA SER A 170 -14.26 -9.63 16.38
C SER A 170 -13.92 -10.91 17.14
N ALA A 171 -13.11 -10.81 18.21
CA ALA A 171 -12.64 -11.92 19.02
C ALA A 171 -13.44 -12.16 20.32
N ALA A 172 -14.32 -11.23 20.69
CA ALA A 172 -15.37 -11.44 21.69
C ALA A 172 -16.60 -12.08 21.04
#